data_AF-A0A497ERT3-F1
#
_entry.id   AF-A0A497ERT3-F1
#
_cell.length_a   1.000
_cell.length_b   1.000
_cell.length_c   1.000
_cell.angle_alpha   90.00
_cell.angle_beta   90.00
_cell.angle_gamma   90.00
#
_symmetry.space_group_name_H-M   'P 1'
#
loop_
_entity.id
_entity.type
_entity.pdbx_description
1 polymer ?
#
loop_
_entity_poly.entity_id
_entity_poly.type
_entity_poly.pdbx_seq_one_letter_code
_entity_poly.pdbx_strand_id
1 'polypeptide(L)' 'MVEEVRSERCPVCSKQASRLWYIALHVAMKRDDKHIRWKQQHGLPRDYETFREVGKIAKQILEILSTKS' A
#
# COMPACT_ATOMS: atom_id res chain seq x y z
N MET A 1 14.89 -3.67 27.15
CA MET A 1 13.82 -2.83 26.58
C MET A 1 13.68 -3.27 25.14
N VAL A 2 12.63 -4.00 24.79
CA VAL A 2 12.41 -4.40 23.40
C VAL A 2 11.79 -3.18 22.75
N GLU A 3 12.55 -2.47 21.93
CA GLU A 3 12.00 -1.39 21.12
C GLU A 3 10.91 -2.01 20.25
N GLU A 4 9.64 -1.70 20.53
CA GLU A 4 8.54 -2.02 19.64
C GLU A 4 8.79 -1.27 18.33
N VAL A 5 9.43 -1.96 17.37
CA VAL A 5 9.62 -1.45 16.02
C VAL A 5 8.22 -1.23 15.44
N ARG A 6 7.73 0.01 15.53
CA ARG A 6 6.46 0.43 14.94
C ARG A 6 6.45 -0.02 13.49
N SER A 7 5.67 -1.06 13.25
CA SER A 7 5.57 -1.72 11.95
C SER A 7 4.25 -1.31 11.33
N GLU A 8 4.35 -0.72 10.15
CA GLU A 8 3.22 -0.30 9.35
C GLU A 8 2.56 -1.53 8.74
N ARG A 9 1.23 -1.61 8.86
CA ARG A 9 0.47 -2.78 8.40
C ARG A 9 -0.26 -2.46 7.10
N CYS A 10 -0.30 -3.45 6.21
CA CYS A 10 -1.15 -3.38 5.04
C CYS A 10 -2.63 -3.33 5.45
N PRO A 11 -3.45 -2.43 4.89
CA PRO A 11 -4.88 -2.35 5.20
C PRO A 11 -5.70 -3.52 4.64
N VAL A 12 -5.10 -4.37 3.80
CA VAL A 12 -5.78 -5.46 3.10
C VAL A 12 -5.35 -6.84 3.58
N CYS A 13 -4.09 -7.01 4.00
CA CYS A 13 -3.55 -8.30 4.41
C CYS A 13 -2.59 -8.17 5.61
N SER A 14 -2.14 -9.30 6.16
CA SER A 14 -1.27 -9.34 7.34
C SER A 14 0.19 -8.93 7.08
N LYS A 15 0.52 -8.35 5.92
CA LYS A 15 1.88 -7.88 5.62
C LYS A 15 2.21 -6.67 6.48
N GLN A 16 3.40 -6.68 7.07
CA GLN A 16 3.93 -5.58 7.87
C GLN A 16 5.29 -5.15 7.30
N ALA A 17 5.64 -3.87 7.46
CA ALA A 17 6.94 -3.33 7.07
C ALA A 17 7.35 -2.20 8.01
N SER A 18 8.64 -1.91 8.08
CA SER A 18 9.19 -0.84 8.94
C SER A 18 8.89 0.58 8.43
N ARG A 19 8.34 0.74 7.22
CA ARG A 19 7.99 2.05 6.65
C ARG A 19 6.70 1.97 5.84
N LEU A 20 5.89 3.03 5.90
CA LEU A 20 4.63 3.15 5.14
C LEU A 20 4.85 3.02 3.64
N TRP A 21 5.96 3.55 3.11
CA TRP A 21 6.30 3.44 1.69
C TRP A 21 6.35 1.99 1.20
N TYR A 22 6.90 1.07 2.01
CA TYR A 22 6.97 -0.34 1.63
C TYR A 22 5.60 -1.01 1.61
N ILE A 23 4.69 -0.59 2.50
CA ILE A 23 3.29 -1.02 2.46
C ILE A 23 2.59 -0.45 1.23
N ALA A 24 2.81 0.82 0.91
CA ALA A 24 2.20 1.45 -0.24
C ALA A 24 2.64 0.79 -1.56
N LEU A 25 3.94 0.50 -1.70
CA LEU A 25 4.49 -0.24 -2.83
C LEU A 25 3.94 -1.67 -2.90
N HIS A 26 3.84 -2.35 -1.75
CA HIS A 26 3.23 -3.67 -1.67
C HIS A 26 1.79 -3.67 -2.18
N VAL A 27 0.95 -2.73 -1.75
CA VAL A 27 -0.45 -2.62 -2.20
C VAL A 27 -0.53 -2.26 -3.69
N ALA A 28 0.33 -1.36 -4.18
CA ALA A 28 0.38 -0.99 -5.58
C ALA A 28 0.65 -2.21 -6.49
N MET A 29 1.60 -3.07 -6.08
CA MET A 29 2.01 -4.24 -6.85
C MET A 29 1.06 -5.44 -6.73
N LYS A 30 0.21 -5.48 -5.70
CA LYS A 30 -0.71 -6.60 -5.49
C LYS A 30 -1.87 -6.59 -6.47
N ARG A 31 -2.11 -7.77 -7.06
CA ARG A 31 -3.11 -8.06 -8.08
C ARG A 31 -4.19 -9.04 -7.62
N ASP A 32 -4.21 -9.41 -6.34
CA ASP A 32 -5.31 -10.22 -5.81
C ASP A 32 -6.58 -9.39 -5.64
N ASP A 33 -7.73 -10.06 -5.66
CA ASP A 33 -9.05 -9.42 -5.64
C ASP A 33 -9.25 -8.49 -4.44
N LYS A 34 -8.66 -8.82 -3.29
CA LYS A 34 -8.80 -8.00 -2.09
C LYS A 34 -8.07 -6.67 -2.27
N HIS A 35 -6.84 -6.69 -2.77
CA HIS A 35 -6.08 -5.46 -3.03
C HIS A 35 -6.65 -4.66 -4.19
N ILE A 36 -7.14 -5.33 -5.23
CA ILE A 36 -7.83 -4.67 -6.35
C ILE A 36 -9.09 -3.95 -5.84
N ARG A 37 -9.93 -4.63 -5.06
CA ARG A 37 -11.16 -4.03 -4.51
C ARG A 37 -10.85 -2.83 -3.62
N TRP A 38 -9.83 -2.95 -2.77
CA TRP A 38 -9.38 -1.84 -1.93
C TRP A 38 -8.90 -0.66 -2.79
N LYS A 39 -8.07 -0.89 -3.80
CA LYS A 39 -7.62 0.15 -4.74
C LYS A 39 -8.82 0.85 -5.40
N GLN A 40 -9.81 0.10 -5.88
CA GLN A 40 -11.01 0.66 -6.49
C GLN A 40 -11.86 1.50 -5.52
N GLN A 41 -11.99 1.07 -4.25
CA GLN A 41 -12.70 1.85 -3.22
C GLN A 41 -12.06 3.21 -2.96
N HIS A 42 -10.76 3.32 -3.24
CA HIS A 42 -9.97 4.55 -3.09
C HIS A 42 -9.71 5.27 -4.42
N GLY A 43 -10.39 4.89 -5.51
CA GLY A 43 -10.23 5.52 -6.83
C GLY A 43 -8.91 5.22 -7.53
N LEU A 44 -8.17 4.21 -7.07
CA LEU A 44 -6.89 3.79 -7.64
C LEU A 44 -7.08 2.75 -8.76
N PRO A 45 -6.16 2.69 -9.74
CA PRO A 45 -6.23 1.71 -10.81
C PRO A 45 -6.06 0.27 -10.29
N ARG A 46 -6.76 -0.66 -10.96
CA ARG A 46 -6.74 -2.10 -10.61
C ARG A 46 -5.37 -2.71 -10.83
N ASP A 47 -4.69 -2.29 -11.89
CA ASP A 47 -3.38 -2.78 -12.30
C ASP A 47 -2.51 -1.64 -12.80
N TYR A 48 -1.28 -1.98 -13.16
CA TYR A 48 -0.29 -1.11 -13.79
C TYR A 48 0.29 -1.83 -15.00
N GLU A 49 0.64 -1.08 -16.04
CA GLU A 49 1.30 -1.61 -17.24
C GLU A 49 2.82 -1.52 -17.10
N THR A 50 3.30 -0.51 -16.37
CA THR A 50 4.72 -0.24 -16.19
C THR A 50 5.14 -0.07 -14.72
N PHE A 51 6.39 -0.39 -14.41
CA PHE A 51 6.95 -0.13 -13.06
C PHE A 51 6.95 1.36 -12.68
N ARG A 52 6.99 2.27 -13.67
CA ARG A 52 6.86 3.71 -13.42
C ARG A 52 5.49 4.06 -12.85
N GLU A 53 4.43 3.39 -13.30
CA GLU A 53 3.07 3.58 -12.78
C GLU A 53 2.92 3.02 -11.36
N VAL A 54 3.55 1.89 -11.05
CA VAL A 54 3.61 1.37 -9.67
C VAL A 54 4.07 2.45 -8.71
N GLY A 55 5.14 3.19 -9.06
CA GLY A 55 5.64 4.28 -8.24
C GLY A 55 4.64 5.43 -8.06
N LYS A 56 3.84 5.76 -9.09
CA LYS A 56 2.79 6.78 -9.00
C LYS A 56 1.63 6.30 -8.11
N ILE A 57 1.17 5.07 -8.32
CA ILE A 57 0.10 4.44 -7.53
C ILE A 57 0.53 4.32 -6.07
N ALA A 58 1.76 3.90 -5.80
CA ALA A 58 2.31 3.80 -4.46
C ALA A 58 2.37 5.16 -3.75
N LYS A 59 2.67 6.26 -4.45
CA LYS A 59 2.60 7.60 -3.86
C LYS A 59 1.18 7.96 -3.43
N GLN A 60 0.18 7.72 -4.28
CA GLN A 60 -1.23 7.98 -3.94
C GLN A 60 -1.70 7.12 -2.77
N ILE A 61 -1.30 5.84 -2.74
CA ILE A 61 -1.58 4.94 -1.62
C ILE A 61 -0.92 5.44 -0.34
N LEU A 62 0.33 5.90 -0.42
CA LEU A 62 1.04 6.45 0.73
C LEU A 62 0.30 7.66 1.31
N GLU A 63 -0.20 8.56 0.46
CA GLU A 63 -1.02 9.69 0.89
C GLU A 63 -2.28 9.22 1.62
N ILE A 64 -3.03 8.26 1.04
CA ILE A 64 -4.23 7.67 1.67
C ILE A 64 -3.92 7.07 3.04
N LEU A 65 -2.80 6.35 3.17
CA LEU A 65 -2.39 5.73 4.43
C LEU A 65 -1.89 6.77 5.44
N SER A 66 -1.19 7.80 4.98
CA SER A 66 -0.65 8.86 5.82
C SER A 66 -1.74 9.78 6.38
N THR A 67 -2.86 9.97 5.68
CA THR A 67 -3.99 10.78 6.17
C THR A 67 -4.82 10.06 7.24
N LYS A 68 -4.61 8.75 7.43
CA LYS A 68 -5.31 7.95 8.44
C LYS A 68 -4.57 7.80 9.78
N SER A 69 -3.35 8.34 9.89
CA SER A 69 -2.55 8.38 11.13
C SER A 69 -2.76 9.66 11.92
#